data_AF-A0A402D3T6-F1
#
_entry.id   AF-A0A402D3T6-F1
#
_cell.length_a   1.000
_cell.length_b   1.000
_cell.length_c   1.000
_cell.angle_alpha   90.00
_cell.angle_beta   90.00
_cell.angle_gamma   90.00
#
_symmetry.space_group_name_H-M   'P 1'
#
loop_
_entity.id
_entity.type
_entity.pdbx_description
1 polymer ?
#
loop_
_entity_poly.entity_id
_entity_poly.type
_entity_poly.pdbx_seq_one_letter_code
_entity_poly.pdbx_strand_id
1 'polypeptide(L)'
;MISTKRRIQSGMILLAGASFFLGGVTAHAATLYKTTLDTTGLPALAAGDHYTAYFGLTGSAGSTVTLTQLSAGNGGVLGAQSFTGGAFLHSNGSVALKDTGFVNEFTQDFTPGSEFDFTVDLSRTKIGSPDPDSFTFAILDSAGAPLPSNDPYTGFVITTIDLTKTDYNNDDFARYSLTASPAAFPDVNETTPPPVPELSPNLALAVLGGCLALTMRLRRRSLRAAAR
;
A
#
# COMPACT_ATOMS: atom_id res chain seq x y z
N MET A 1 15.86 -9.36 75.40
CA MET A 1 16.33 -10.35 74.39
C MET A 1 15.46 -10.19 73.16
N ILE A 2 15.96 -9.46 72.15
CA ILE A 2 15.14 -8.91 71.05
C ILE A 2 15.54 -9.53 69.71
N SER A 3 14.57 -10.24 69.13
CA SER A 3 14.15 -10.26 67.73
C SER A 3 15.16 -10.69 66.63
N THR A 4 15.17 -11.99 66.37
CA THR A 4 15.60 -12.63 65.11
C THR A 4 14.49 -12.52 64.05
N LYS A 5 14.43 -11.43 63.28
CA LYS A 5 13.55 -11.32 62.09
C LYS A 5 14.15 -10.43 61.00
N ARG A 6 15.07 -10.96 60.20
CA ARG A 6 15.42 -10.42 58.87
C ARG A 6 15.96 -11.52 57.97
N ARG A 7 15.09 -12.35 57.38
CA ARG A 7 15.51 -13.28 56.33
C ARG A 7 14.38 -13.80 55.43
N ILE A 8 13.38 -13.00 55.07
CA ILE A 8 12.35 -13.41 54.08
C ILE A 8 11.83 -12.22 53.24
N GLN A 9 12.71 -11.39 52.67
CA GLN A 9 12.28 -10.36 51.71
C GLN A 9 13.04 -10.35 50.37
N SER A 10 13.95 -11.29 50.14
CA SER A 10 14.76 -11.32 48.91
C SER A 10 14.30 -12.36 47.88
N GLY A 11 13.22 -13.11 48.14
CA GLY A 11 12.81 -14.25 47.32
C GLY A 11 11.62 -14.04 46.36
N MET A 12 11.10 -12.82 46.20
CA MET A 12 9.90 -12.55 45.39
C MET A 12 10.10 -11.49 44.29
N ILE A 13 11.33 -11.35 43.77
CA ILE A 13 11.61 -10.58 42.55
C ILE A 13 12.24 -11.53 41.53
N LEU A 14 11.54 -12.59 41.17
CA LEU A 14 11.96 -13.49 40.08
C LEU A 14 10.81 -14.11 39.30
N LEU A 15 9.56 -13.71 39.58
CA LEU A 15 8.37 -14.31 38.98
C LEU A 15 7.34 -13.25 38.50
N ALA A 16 7.80 -12.14 37.93
CA ALA A 16 6.95 -11.12 37.31
C ALA A 16 7.43 -10.71 35.90
N GLY A 17 8.27 -11.53 35.27
CA GLY A 17 8.92 -11.19 33.99
C GLY A 17 8.68 -12.19 32.86
N ALA A 18 7.67 -13.07 32.95
CA ALA A 18 7.50 -14.18 32.01
C ALA A 18 6.15 -14.23 31.26
N SER A 19 5.27 -13.23 31.41
CA SER A 19 3.91 -13.29 30.83
C SER A 19 3.63 -12.27 29.71
N PHE A 20 4.66 -11.78 29.01
CA PHE A 20 4.49 -10.79 27.92
C PHE A 20 4.96 -11.34 26.56
N PHE A 21 4.47 -12.52 26.17
CA PHE A 21 4.98 -13.27 25.02
C PHE A 21 4.00 -13.57 23.88
N LEU A 22 2.77 -13.05 23.85
CA LEU A 22 1.76 -13.58 22.89
C LEU A 22 1.10 -12.55 21.95
N GLY A 23 1.58 -11.31 21.90
CA GLY A 23 1.16 -10.35 20.87
C GLY A 23 2.20 -10.25 19.76
N GLY A 24 2.43 -11.32 19.00
CA GLY A 24 3.23 -11.23 17.77
C GLY A 24 2.52 -10.30 16.80
N VAL A 25 3.07 -9.12 16.53
CA VAL A 25 2.58 -8.27 15.44
C VAL A 25 2.82 -9.07 14.17
N THR A 26 1.75 -9.56 13.56
CA THR A 26 1.85 -10.25 12.27
C THR A 26 2.08 -9.17 11.23
N ALA A 27 3.32 -8.98 10.80
CA ALA A 27 3.59 -8.20 9.62
C ALA A 27 3.10 -8.98 8.41
N HIS A 28 2.13 -8.40 7.69
CA HIS A 28 1.84 -8.84 6.33
C HIS A 28 2.85 -8.16 5.41
N ALA A 29 3.58 -8.97 4.63
CA ALA A 29 4.34 -8.44 3.51
C ALA A 29 3.36 -7.70 2.58
N ALA A 30 3.66 -6.45 2.24
CA ALA A 30 2.91 -5.72 1.23
C ALA A 30 3.05 -6.47 -0.11
N THR A 31 1.94 -6.71 -0.80
CA THR A 31 1.96 -7.26 -2.16
C THR A 31 1.91 -6.12 -3.15
N LEU A 32 2.88 -6.05 -4.06
CA LEU A 32 2.97 -5.02 -5.08
C LEU A 32 2.62 -5.61 -6.45
N TYR A 33 1.72 -4.96 -7.19
CA TYR A 33 1.35 -5.37 -8.54
C TYR A 33 1.89 -4.38 -9.54
N LYS A 34 2.89 -4.80 -10.31
CA LYS A 34 3.36 -3.99 -11.45
C LYS A 34 2.41 -4.23 -12.61
N THR A 35 1.79 -3.16 -13.10
CA THR A 35 1.00 -3.15 -14.33
C THR A 35 1.78 -2.44 -15.42
N THR A 36 1.88 -3.09 -16.58
CA THR A 36 2.52 -2.58 -17.79
C THR A 36 1.53 -2.71 -18.94
N LEU A 37 1.18 -1.59 -19.57
CA LEU A 37 0.28 -1.56 -20.72
C LEU A 37 1.03 -1.11 -21.97
N ASP A 38 1.00 -1.90 -23.05
CA ASP A 38 1.53 -1.47 -24.35
C ASP A 38 0.68 -0.32 -24.93
N THR A 39 1.30 0.85 -25.14
CA THR A 39 0.62 2.03 -25.69
C THR A 39 0.94 2.29 -27.17
N THR A 40 1.75 1.44 -27.81
CA THR A 40 2.22 1.65 -29.19
C THR A 40 1.09 1.61 -30.23
N GLY A 41 0.01 0.88 -29.93
CA GLY A 41 -1.17 0.79 -30.79
C GLY A 41 -2.24 1.84 -30.51
N LEU A 42 -2.02 2.80 -29.60
CA LEU A 42 -2.96 3.90 -29.42
C LEU A 42 -2.99 4.79 -30.66
N PRO A 43 -4.16 5.31 -31.07
CA PRO A 43 -4.26 6.23 -32.20
C PRO A 43 -3.32 7.43 -32.06
N ALA A 44 -2.75 7.87 -33.19
CA ALA A 44 -1.95 9.09 -33.17
C ALA A 44 -2.83 10.30 -32.80
N LEU A 45 -2.38 11.06 -31.82
CA LEU A 45 -3.03 12.29 -31.37
C LEU A 45 -2.58 13.50 -32.21
N ALA A 46 -3.40 14.55 -32.27
CA ALA A 46 -3.00 15.81 -32.87
C ALA A 46 -1.89 16.48 -32.04
N ALA A 47 -1.17 17.43 -32.64
CA ALA A 47 -0.11 18.15 -31.92
C ALA A 47 -0.70 18.92 -30.73
N GLY A 48 -0.27 18.59 -29.51
CA GLY A 48 -0.73 19.20 -28.26
C GLY A 48 -1.83 18.42 -27.55
N ASP A 49 -2.39 17.39 -28.18
CA ASP A 49 -3.33 16.46 -27.53
C ASP A 49 -2.59 15.44 -26.66
N HIS A 50 -3.32 14.87 -25.70
CA HIS A 50 -2.82 13.87 -24.76
C HIS A 50 -3.88 12.80 -24.48
N TYR A 51 -3.44 11.68 -23.91
CA TYR A 51 -4.32 10.71 -23.25
C TYR A 51 -4.35 11.00 -21.76
N THR A 52 -5.39 10.53 -21.09
CA THR A 52 -5.51 10.59 -19.63
C THR A 52 -5.51 9.17 -19.06
N ALA A 53 -4.56 8.86 -18.17
CA ALA A 53 -4.64 7.66 -17.35
C ALA A 53 -5.60 7.92 -16.19
N TYR A 54 -6.68 7.15 -16.12
CA TYR A 54 -7.70 7.24 -15.09
C TYR A 54 -7.55 6.10 -14.10
N PHE A 55 -7.53 6.43 -12.81
CA PHE A 55 -7.49 5.49 -11.70
C PHE A 55 -8.66 5.78 -10.77
N GLY A 56 -9.47 4.77 -10.51
CA GLY A 56 -10.64 4.86 -9.63
C GLY A 56 -10.56 3.85 -8.50
N LEU A 57 -10.97 4.28 -7.31
CA LEU A 57 -11.27 3.42 -6.17
C LEU A 57 -12.71 3.67 -5.74
N THR A 58 -13.53 2.63 -5.83
CA THR A 58 -14.93 2.64 -5.39
C THR A 58 -15.14 1.55 -4.35
N GLY A 59 -15.72 1.91 -3.20
CA GLY A 59 -15.90 0.98 -2.09
C GLY A 59 -16.66 1.61 -0.92
N SER A 60 -16.69 0.89 0.22
CA SER A 60 -17.23 1.40 1.49
C SER A 60 -16.36 1.08 2.72
N ALA A 61 -15.20 0.44 2.51
CA ALA A 61 -14.47 -0.32 3.52
C ALA A 61 -13.11 0.28 3.91
N GLY A 62 -12.82 1.55 3.59
CA GLY A 62 -11.62 2.23 4.06
C GLY A 62 -10.33 1.64 3.49
N SER A 63 -10.43 0.95 2.35
CA SER A 63 -9.29 0.47 1.58
C SER A 63 -8.42 1.64 1.14
N THR A 64 -7.12 1.40 1.05
CA THR A 64 -6.19 2.37 0.46
C THR A 64 -5.37 1.68 -0.61
N VAL A 65 -5.40 2.27 -1.81
CA VAL A 65 -4.56 1.91 -2.94
C VAL A 65 -3.46 2.95 -3.06
N THR A 66 -2.20 2.54 -3.11
CA THR A 66 -1.07 3.44 -3.37
C THR A 66 -0.48 3.12 -4.73
N LEU A 67 -0.40 4.13 -5.59
CA LEU A 67 0.20 4.09 -6.92
C LEU A 67 1.61 4.65 -6.86
N THR A 68 2.55 3.95 -7.47
CA THR A 68 3.94 4.35 -7.60
C THR A 68 4.44 4.10 -9.02
N GLN A 69 5.60 4.66 -9.37
CA GLN A 69 6.30 4.39 -10.63
C GLN A 69 5.49 4.69 -11.91
N LEU A 70 4.64 5.73 -11.89
CA LEU A 70 3.94 6.17 -13.08
C LEU A 70 4.92 6.60 -14.16
N SER A 71 4.92 5.91 -15.30
CA SER A 71 5.79 6.24 -16.42
C SER A 71 5.14 5.86 -17.76
N ALA A 72 5.45 6.58 -18.82
CA ALA A 72 4.91 6.34 -20.17
C ALA A 72 6.00 5.88 -21.16
N GLY A 73 7.02 5.17 -20.67
CA GLY A 73 8.15 4.70 -21.48
C GLY A 73 8.84 5.83 -22.25
N ASN A 74 8.90 5.70 -23.58
CA ASN A 74 9.44 6.73 -24.48
C ASN A 74 8.52 7.95 -24.69
N GLY A 75 7.30 7.91 -24.15
CA GLY A 75 6.39 9.06 -24.06
C GLY A 75 6.71 9.91 -22.83
N GLY A 76 5.68 10.50 -22.22
CA GLY A 76 5.87 11.27 -21.00
C GLY A 76 4.59 11.48 -20.21
N VAL A 77 4.70 11.42 -18.87
CA VAL A 77 3.67 11.95 -17.98
C VAL A 77 3.68 13.47 -18.04
N LEU A 78 2.51 14.08 -18.16
CA LEU A 78 2.32 15.52 -18.30
C LEU A 78 1.99 16.16 -16.94
N GLY A 79 2.08 17.48 -16.83
CA GLY A 79 1.94 18.19 -15.54
C GLY A 79 0.50 18.29 -15.01
N ALA A 80 -0.50 17.86 -15.77
CA ALA A 80 -1.90 17.91 -15.35
C ALA A 80 -2.25 16.63 -14.59
N GLN A 81 -2.50 16.80 -13.29
CA GLN A 81 -3.01 15.79 -12.38
C GLN A 81 -4.32 16.28 -11.78
N SER A 82 -5.31 15.39 -11.68
CA SER A 82 -6.54 15.68 -10.95
C SER A 82 -6.73 14.67 -9.83
N PHE A 83 -7.29 15.15 -8.72
CA PHE A 83 -7.60 14.33 -7.56
C PHE A 83 -9.05 14.62 -7.13
N THR A 84 -9.85 13.58 -7.06
CA THR A 84 -11.25 13.64 -6.60
C THR A 84 -11.44 12.72 -5.41
N GLY A 85 -12.25 13.14 -4.43
CA GLY A 85 -12.55 12.33 -3.26
C GLY A 85 -11.32 12.10 -2.37
N GLY A 86 -11.08 10.86 -1.96
CA GLY A 86 -9.96 10.48 -1.09
C GLY A 86 -8.61 10.30 -1.79
N ALA A 87 -8.44 10.83 -3.01
CA ALA A 87 -7.19 10.79 -3.74
C ALA A 87 -6.25 11.93 -3.34
N PHE A 88 -4.95 11.64 -3.14
CA PHE A 88 -3.94 12.68 -2.86
C PHE A 88 -2.51 12.23 -3.19
N LEU A 89 -1.63 13.22 -3.42
CA LEU A 89 -0.20 13.02 -3.68
C LEU A 89 0.62 13.07 -2.38
N HIS A 90 1.51 12.10 -2.19
CA HIS A 90 2.50 12.08 -1.12
C HIS A 90 3.77 12.85 -1.49
N SER A 91 4.55 13.27 -0.49
CA SER A 91 5.80 14.01 -0.69
C SER A 91 6.91 13.23 -1.40
N ASN A 92 6.80 11.90 -1.43
CA ASN A 92 7.71 10.99 -2.16
C ASN A 92 7.27 10.78 -3.63
N GLY A 93 6.19 11.43 -4.09
CA GLY A 93 5.64 11.29 -5.42
C GLY A 93 4.69 10.12 -5.63
N SER A 94 4.39 9.32 -4.59
CA SER A 94 3.35 8.29 -4.69
C SER A 94 1.95 8.89 -4.57
N VAL A 95 0.97 8.30 -5.23
CA VAL A 95 -0.43 8.72 -5.12
C VAL A 95 -1.19 7.73 -4.27
N ALA A 96 -2.00 8.18 -3.31
CA ALA A 96 -2.88 7.32 -2.55
C ALA A 96 -4.34 7.62 -2.90
N LEU A 97 -5.12 6.57 -3.16
CA LEU A 97 -6.56 6.57 -3.23
C LEU A 97 -7.08 5.96 -1.93
N LYS A 98 -7.71 6.76 -1.09
CA LYS A 98 -8.41 6.27 0.10
C LYS A 98 -9.89 6.22 -0.17
N ASP A 99 -10.51 5.12 0.20
CA ASP A 99 -11.95 5.01 0.18
C ASP A 99 -12.57 5.88 1.30
N THR A 100 -12.94 7.11 0.94
CA THR A 100 -13.55 8.10 1.87
C THR A 100 -14.89 8.62 1.37
N GLY A 101 -15.31 8.21 0.18
CA GLY A 101 -16.54 8.61 -0.47
C GLY A 101 -16.83 7.71 -1.67
N PHE A 102 -17.97 7.93 -2.31
CA PHE A 102 -18.44 7.09 -3.42
C PHE A 102 -17.45 7.02 -4.60
N VAL A 103 -16.69 8.09 -4.82
CA VAL A 103 -15.75 8.25 -5.93
C VAL A 103 -14.43 8.79 -5.39
N ASN A 104 -13.35 8.02 -5.55
CA ASN A 104 -11.99 8.43 -5.21
C ASN A 104 -11.12 8.20 -6.45
N GLU A 105 -10.72 9.29 -7.10
CA GLU A 105 -10.14 9.23 -8.44
C GLU A 105 -8.84 10.00 -8.51
N PHE A 106 -7.91 9.46 -9.28
CA PHE A 106 -6.72 10.15 -9.71
C PHE A 106 -6.63 10.08 -11.23
N THR A 107 -6.35 11.20 -11.87
CA THR A 107 -6.04 11.22 -13.30
C THR A 107 -4.66 11.82 -13.55
N GLN A 108 -3.99 11.29 -14.57
CA GLN A 108 -2.67 11.71 -15.00
C GLN A 108 -2.62 11.77 -16.52
N ASP A 109 -2.45 12.97 -17.06
CA ASP A 109 -2.28 13.15 -18.50
C ASP A 109 -0.93 12.57 -18.95
N PHE A 110 -0.87 11.98 -20.14
CA PHE A 110 0.36 11.43 -20.71
C PHE A 110 0.35 11.47 -22.23
N THR A 111 1.55 11.52 -22.82
CA THR A 111 1.76 11.20 -24.22
C THR A 111 2.13 9.72 -24.35
N PRO A 112 1.53 8.98 -25.30
CA PRO A 112 1.75 7.55 -25.43
C PRO A 112 3.19 7.26 -25.87
N GLY A 113 3.77 6.20 -25.33
CA GLY A 113 5.10 5.73 -25.66
C GLY A 113 5.09 4.24 -26.05
N SER A 114 6.14 3.52 -25.64
CA SER A 114 6.18 2.06 -25.75
C SER A 114 5.23 1.38 -24.77
N GLU A 115 5.13 1.93 -23.56
CA GLU A 115 4.34 1.36 -22.48
C GLU A 115 3.85 2.44 -21.52
N PHE A 116 2.82 2.12 -20.75
CA PHE A 116 2.41 2.86 -19.57
C PHE A 116 2.49 1.94 -18.35
N ASP A 117 3.40 2.29 -17.44
CA ASP A 117 3.76 1.53 -16.26
C ASP A 117 3.24 2.20 -14.99
N PHE A 118 2.73 1.39 -14.06
CA PHE A 118 2.47 1.80 -12.69
C PHE A 118 2.52 0.58 -11.76
N THR A 119 2.82 0.83 -10.49
CA THR A 119 2.83 -0.20 -9.45
C THR A 119 1.75 0.12 -8.42
N VAL A 120 0.93 -0.88 -8.12
CA VAL A 120 -0.18 -0.82 -7.18
C VAL A 120 0.21 -1.52 -5.88
N ASP A 121 0.15 -0.79 -4.77
CA ASP A 121 0.23 -1.32 -3.40
C ASP A 121 -1.16 -1.26 -2.76
N LEU A 122 -1.63 -2.40 -2.28
CA LEU A 122 -2.96 -2.55 -1.70
C LEU A 122 -2.82 -2.75 -0.18
N SER A 123 -3.24 -1.74 0.59
CA SER A 123 -3.30 -1.90 2.04
C SER A 123 -4.69 -2.39 2.47
N ARG A 124 -4.73 -3.51 3.19
CA ARG A 124 -5.95 -4.14 3.71
C ARG A 124 -6.39 -3.45 4.99
N THR A 125 -7.63 -2.99 5.06
CA THR A 125 -8.20 -2.46 6.32
C THR A 125 -9.39 -3.27 6.83
N LYS A 126 -10.07 -4.08 5.99
CA LYS A 126 -11.22 -4.87 6.45
C LYS A 126 -11.44 -6.16 5.65
N ILE A 127 -11.18 -7.30 6.29
CA ILE A 127 -11.58 -8.62 5.78
C ILE A 127 -13.09 -8.78 5.96
N GLY A 128 -13.83 -9.10 4.89
CA GLY A 128 -15.25 -9.48 4.96
C GLY A 128 -16.27 -8.34 4.93
N SER A 129 -15.96 -7.19 4.31
CA SER A 129 -17.01 -6.20 4.01
C SER A 129 -17.92 -6.74 2.89
N PRO A 130 -19.26 -6.60 3.01
CA PRO A 130 -20.20 -7.05 1.98
C PRO A 130 -20.27 -6.12 0.77
N ASP A 131 -19.68 -4.93 0.87
CA ASP A 131 -19.74 -3.93 -0.17
C ASP A 131 -18.63 -4.17 -1.21
N PRO A 132 -18.95 -4.11 -2.52
CA PRO A 132 -17.94 -4.23 -3.57
C PRO A 132 -16.92 -3.13 -3.41
N ASP A 133 -15.65 -3.51 -3.27
CA ASP A 133 -14.52 -2.61 -3.21
C ASP A 133 -13.65 -2.93 -4.42
N SER A 134 -13.40 -1.95 -5.30
CA SER A 134 -12.70 -2.19 -6.55
C SER A 134 -11.76 -1.06 -6.91
N PHE A 135 -10.59 -1.45 -7.39
CA PHE A 135 -9.68 -0.56 -8.09
C PHE A 135 -9.86 -0.73 -9.60
N THR A 136 -9.99 0.37 -10.31
CA THR A 136 -10.16 0.40 -11.77
C THR A 136 -9.11 1.27 -12.42
N PHE A 137 -8.61 0.84 -13.58
CA PHE A 137 -7.74 1.60 -14.45
C PHE A 137 -8.31 1.65 -15.88
N ALA A 138 -8.30 2.84 -16.48
CA ALA A 138 -8.73 3.08 -17.85
C ALA A 138 -7.87 4.17 -18.52
N ILE A 139 -7.93 4.24 -19.84
CA ILE A 139 -7.37 5.35 -20.62
C ILE A 139 -8.52 6.15 -21.22
N LEU A 140 -8.45 7.48 -21.08
CA LEU A 140 -9.36 8.42 -21.71
C LEU A 140 -8.63 9.15 -22.85
N ASP A 141 -9.37 9.49 -23.90
CA ASP A 141 -8.90 10.37 -24.97
C ASP A 141 -8.77 11.84 -24.52
N SER A 142 -8.34 12.72 -25.43
CA SER A 142 -8.16 14.15 -25.16
C SER A 142 -9.47 14.90 -24.86
N ALA A 143 -10.63 14.30 -25.14
CA ALA A 143 -11.94 14.83 -24.76
C ALA A 143 -12.42 14.29 -23.39
N GLY A 144 -11.64 13.44 -22.73
CA GLY A 144 -11.99 12.78 -21.48
C GLY A 144 -12.96 11.60 -21.67
N ALA A 145 -13.18 11.14 -22.90
CA ALA A 145 -14.00 9.95 -23.15
C ALA A 145 -13.16 8.68 -22.99
N PRO A 146 -13.66 7.64 -22.31
CA PRO A 146 -12.88 6.44 -22.08
C PRO A 146 -12.73 5.64 -23.37
N LEU A 147 -11.53 5.11 -23.63
CA LEU A 147 -11.26 4.30 -24.80
C LEU A 147 -12.00 2.97 -24.71
N PRO A 148 -12.62 2.50 -25.80
CA PRO A 148 -13.30 1.21 -25.81
C PRO A 148 -12.35 0.04 -25.48
N SER A 149 -12.84 -0.88 -24.66
CA SER A 149 -12.19 -2.13 -24.28
C SER A 149 -13.13 -3.31 -24.52
N ASN A 150 -12.61 -4.53 -24.36
CA ASN A 150 -13.43 -5.74 -24.37
C ASN A 150 -14.02 -6.10 -22.99
N ASP A 151 -14.05 -5.18 -22.02
CA ASP A 151 -14.75 -5.37 -20.75
C ASP A 151 -16.24 -5.64 -20.98
N PRO A 152 -16.79 -6.80 -20.57
CA PRO A 152 -18.21 -7.11 -20.76
C PRO A 152 -19.15 -6.30 -19.87
N TYR A 153 -18.64 -5.59 -18.85
CA TYR A 153 -19.47 -4.86 -17.90
C TYR A 153 -19.62 -3.39 -18.27
N THR A 154 -18.49 -2.68 -18.39
CA THR A 154 -18.49 -1.23 -18.71
C THR A 154 -18.18 -0.97 -20.17
N GLY A 155 -17.42 -1.85 -20.83
CA GLY A 155 -16.92 -1.64 -22.19
C GLY A 155 -15.72 -0.69 -22.28
N PHE A 156 -15.16 -0.21 -21.16
CA PHE A 156 -14.08 0.80 -21.19
C PHE A 156 -12.96 0.61 -20.15
N VAL A 157 -13.14 -0.24 -19.15
CA VAL A 157 -12.10 -0.51 -18.14
C VAL A 157 -11.04 -1.45 -18.71
N ILE A 158 -9.76 -1.14 -18.45
CA ILE A 158 -8.61 -1.92 -18.92
C ILE A 158 -8.16 -2.92 -17.84
N THR A 159 -8.16 -2.49 -16.57
CA THR A 159 -7.83 -3.37 -15.43
C THR A 159 -8.80 -3.13 -14.29
N THR A 160 -9.31 -4.20 -13.69
CA THR A 160 -10.07 -4.17 -12.43
C THR A 160 -9.46 -5.13 -11.42
N ILE A 161 -9.38 -4.70 -10.16
CA ILE A 161 -9.01 -5.54 -9.02
C ILE A 161 -10.19 -5.56 -8.05
N ASP A 162 -10.71 -6.75 -7.76
CA ASP A 162 -11.72 -6.95 -6.72
C ASP A 162 -11.04 -7.00 -5.35
N LEU A 163 -11.20 -5.94 -4.56
CA LEU A 163 -10.56 -5.77 -3.25
C LEU A 163 -11.28 -6.51 -2.10
N THR A 164 -12.32 -7.27 -2.40
CA THR A 164 -13.04 -8.07 -1.38
C THR A 164 -12.34 -9.40 -1.05
N LYS A 165 -11.31 -9.77 -1.80
CA LYS A 165 -10.60 -11.06 -1.68
C LYS A 165 -9.58 -11.05 -0.53
N THR A 166 -9.44 -12.22 0.12
CA THR A 166 -8.50 -12.41 1.22
C THR A 166 -7.08 -12.75 0.79
N ASP A 167 -6.93 -13.31 -0.41
CA ASP A 167 -5.64 -13.62 -1.03
C ASP A 167 -5.77 -13.23 -2.50
N TYR A 168 -5.00 -12.23 -2.90
CA TYR A 168 -4.95 -11.79 -4.29
C TYR A 168 -3.96 -12.66 -5.03
N ASN A 169 -4.41 -13.31 -6.08
CA ASN A 169 -3.55 -13.95 -7.07
C ASN A 169 -3.81 -13.31 -8.43
N ASN A 170 -3.05 -13.72 -9.45
CA ASN A 170 -3.19 -13.17 -10.79
C ASN A 170 -4.60 -13.33 -11.40
N ASP A 171 -5.40 -14.28 -10.92
CA ASP A 171 -6.78 -14.53 -11.39
C ASP A 171 -7.80 -13.54 -10.80
N ASP A 172 -7.44 -12.81 -9.74
CA ASP A 172 -8.29 -11.75 -9.16
C ASP A 172 -8.19 -10.42 -9.94
N PHE A 173 -7.34 -10.37 -10.96
CA PHE A 173 -7.18 -9.24 -11.87
C PHE A 173 -7.97 -9.50 -13.15
N ALA A 174 -9.09 -8.78 -13.31
CA ALA A 174 -9.75 -8.73 -14.62
C ALA A 174 -8.96 -7.78 -15.53
N ARG A 175 -8.52 -8.30 -16.67
CA ARG A 175 -7.68 -7.61 -17.65
C ARG A 175 -8.38 -7.61 -19.00
N TYR A 176 -8.51 -6.43 -19.58
CA TYR A 176 -9.22 -6.20 -20.82
C TYR A 176 -8.32 -5.49 -21.82
N SER A 177 -8.45 -5.86 -23.09
CA SER A 177 -7.71 -5.24 -24.18
C SER A 177 -8.48 -4.03 -24.68
N LEU A 178 -7.74 -3.00 -25.08
CA LEU A 178 -8.31 -1.89 -25.84
C LEU A 178 -8.77 -2.37 -27.22
N THR A 179 -10.00 -2.04 -27.61
CA THR A 179 -10.49 -2.36 -28.96
C THR A 179 -9.70 -1.60 -30.03
N ALA A 180 -9.23 -0.40 -29.68
CA ALA A 180 -8.38 0.42 -30.55
C ALA A 180 -6.95 -0.14 -30.73
N SER A 181 -6.50 -1.03 -29.84
CA SER A 181 -5.14 -1.61 -29.86
C SER A 181 -5.19 -3.10 -29.46
N PRO A 182 -5.42 -4.02 -30.41
CA PRO A 182 -5.58 -5.46 -30.12
C PRO A 182 -4.34 -6.13 -29.52
N ALA A 183 -3.17 -5.48 -29.57
CA ALA A 183 -1.92 -5.98 -29.00
C ALA A 183 -1.72 -5.58 -27.52
N ALA A 184 -2.52 -4.65 -26.99
CA ALA A 184 -2.36 -4.10 -25.65
C ALA A 184 -3.17 -4.89 -24.62
N PHE A 185 -2.64 -6.02 -24.15
CA PHE A 185 -3.04 -6.54 -22.85
C PHE A 185 -2.22 -5.82 -21.78
N PRO A 186 -2.83 -5.29 -20.70
CA PRO A 186 -2.05 -4.94 -19.54
C PRO A 186 -1.43 -6.23 -18.99
N ASP A 187 -0.11 -6.32 -19.02
CA ASP A 187 0.60 -7.33 -18.27
C ASP A 187 0.60 -6.90 -16.80
N VAL A 188 0.11 -7.77 -15.93
CA VAL A 188 0.14 -7.54 -14.49
C VAL A 188 0.97 -8.66 -13.88
N ASN A 189 2.12 -8.25 -13.36
CA ASN A 189 3.06 -9.13 -12.69
C ASN A 189 3.04 -8.82 -11.19
N GLU A 190 2.75 -9.85 -10.41
CA GLU A 190 2.95 -9.78 -8.96
C GLU A 190 4.45 -9.67 -8.69
N THR A 191 4.82 -8.62 -7.97
CA THR A 191 6.18 -8.42 -7.50
C THR A 191 6.17 -8.46 -5.99
N THR A 192 6.92 -9.39 -5.42
CA THR A 192 7.19 -9.34 -3.99
C THR A 192 8.22 -8.24 -3.76
N PRO A 193 7.92 -7.19 -2.97
CA PRO A 193 8.97 -6.27 -2.56
C PRO A 193 10.09 -7.06 -1.87
N PRO A 194 11.35 -6.59 -1.97
CA PRO A 194 12.42 -7.22 -1.22
C PRO A 194 12.03 -7.26 0.26
N PRO A 195 12.29 -8.38 0.98
CA PRO A 195 11.92 -8.50 2.37
C PRO A 195 12.54 -7.32 3.12
N VAL A 196 11.69 -6.41 3.60
CA VAL A 196 12.14 -5.30 4.44
C VAL A 196 12.62 -5.95 5.74
N PRO A 197 13.89 -5.76 6.15
CA PRO A 197 14.36 -6.29 7.41
C PRO A 197 13.62 -5.59 8.54
N GLU A 198 12.51 -6.17 8.98
CA GLU A 198 11.88 -5.74 10.20
C GLU A 198 12.87 -6.00 11.34
N LEU A 199 13.05 -5.01 12.22
CA LEU A 199 13.74 -5.26 13.47
C LEU A 199 12.98 -6.39 14.15
N SER A 200 13.60 -7.58 14.19
CA SER A 200 12.94 -8.74 14.78
C SER A 200 12.36 -8.32 16.13
N PRO A 201 11.15 -8.75 16.50
CA PRO A 201 10.53 -8.37 17.77
C PRO A 201 11.48 -8.64 18.95
N ASN A 202 12.37 -9.63 18.81
CA ASN A 202 13.45 -9.94 19.74
C ASN A 202 14.49 -8.81 19.91
N LEU A 203 14.86 -8.11 18.83
CA LEU A 203 15.81 -6.99 18.86
C LEU A 203 15.17 -5.73 19.46
N ALA A 204 13.91 -5.44 19.13
CA ALA A 204 13.14 -4.37 19.75
C ALA A 204 12.96 -4.60 21.26
N LEU A 205 12.66 -5.85 21.67
CA LEU A 205 12.60 -6.24 23.09
C LEU A 205 13.97 -6.16 23.77
N ALA A 206 15.06 -6.55 23.09
CA ALA A 206 16.40 -6.46 23.65
C ALA A 206 16.81 -5.01 23.93
N VAL A 207 16.46 -4.08 23.04
CA VAL A 207 16.69 -2.64 23.23
C VAL A 207 15.85 -2.10 24.38
N LEU A 208 14.54 -2.39 24.42
CA LEU A 208 13.66 -1.95 25.51
C LEU A 208 14.06 -2.55 26.87
N GLY A 209 14.38 -3.85 26.90
CA GLY A 209 14.87 -4.55 28.08
C GLY A 209 16.20 -4.00 28.58
N GLY A 210 17.12 -3.68 27.66
CA GLY A 210 18.40 -3.02 27.96
C GLY A 210 18.22 -1.63 28.57
N CYS A 211 17.34 -0.80 27.99
CA CYS A 211 17.00 0.52 28.52
C CYS A 211 16.37 0.44 29.92
N LEU A 212 15.47 -0.52 30.14
CA LEU A 212 14.84 -0.72 31.44
C LEU A 212 15.86 -1.20 32.50
N ALA A 213 16.73 -2.14 32.15
CA ALA A 213 17.80 -2.59 33.04
C ALA A 213 18.78 -1.46 33.40
N LEU A 214 19.10 -0.60 32.43
CA LEU A 214 19.97 0.56 32.63
C LEU A 214 19.33 1.60 33.57
N THR A 215 18.08 1.98 33.34
CA THR A 215 17.36 2.93 34.21
C THR A 215 17.23 2.42 35.64
N MET A 216 16.94 1.12 35.82
CA MET A 216 16.94 0.49 37.14
C MET A 216 18.33 0.53 37.81
N ARG A 217 19.40 0.30 37.06
CA ARG A 217 20.79 0.35 37.57
C ARG A 217 21.18 1.77 37.98
N LEU A 218 20.81 2.78 37.19
CA LEU A 218 21.07 4.19 37.48
C LEU A 218 20.29 4.65 38.73
N ARG A 219 19.01 4.27 38.86
CA ARG A 219 18.20 4.60 40.04
C ARG A 219 18.73 3.95 41.33
N ARG A 220 19.25 2.72 41.27
CA ARG A 220 19.91 2.08 42.43
C ARG A 220 21.19 2.81 42.85
N ARG A 221 21.92 3.40 41.91
CA ARG A 221 23.13 4.17 42.21
C ARG A 221 22.80 5.50 42.88
N SER A 222 21.80 6.23 42.39
CA SER A 222 21.39 7.51 42.99
C SER A 222 20.88 7.34 44.42
N LEU A 223 20.08 6.30 44.70
CA LEU A 223 19.60 6.01 46.05
C LEU A 223 20.73 5.67 47.04
N ARG A 224 21.81 5.03 46.58
CA ARG A 224 22.99 4.75 47.41
C ARG A 224 23.83 6.00 47.69
N ALA A 225 23.86 6.94 46.75
CA ALA A 225 24.56 8.20 46.93
C ALA A 225 23.84 9.13 47.92
N ALA A 226 22.50 9.14 47.92
CA ALA A 226 21.69 9.94 48.84
C ALA A 226 21.65 9.41 50.29
N ALA A 227 22.10 8.18 50.52
CA ALA A 227 22.11 7.54 51.84
C ALA A 227 23.47 7.65 52.57
N ARG A 228 24.43 8.38 51.99
CA ARG A 228 25.71 8.76 52.62
C ARG A 228 25.65 10.22 53.01
#